data_AF-A0A2S9FWL1-F1
#
_entry.id   AF-A0A2S9FWL1-F1
#
_cell.length_a   1.000
_cell.length_b   1.000
_cell.length_c   1.000
_cell.angle_alpha   90.00
_cell.angle_beta   90.00
_cell.angle_gamma   90.00
#
_symmetry.space_group_name_H-M   'P 1'
#
loop_
_entity.id
_entity.type
_entity.pdbx_description
1 polymer ?
#
loop_
_entity_poly.entity_id
_entity_poly.type
_entity_poly.pdbx_seq_one_letter_code
_entity_poly.pdbx_strand_id
1 'polypeptide(L)'
;LTGTPEVRPPLIVHTGSIAAVLEPGCLATKALVDTYHLSATFPFDPNIRPALITDADAARSRIDRLLERADVVKASSEDLHWIDP
;
A
#
# COMPACT_ATOMS: atom_id res chain seq x y z
N LEU A 1 -2.01 -21.18 -13.74
CA LEU A 1 -2.99 -20.31 -14.42
C LEU A 1 -2.69 -20.34 -15.90
N THR A 2 -3.27 -21.30 -16.63
CA THR A 2 -3.13 -21.39 -18.10
C THR A 2 -4.10 -20.40 -18.74
N GLY A 3 -3.60 -19.56 -19.66
CA GLY A 3 -4.42 -18.60 -20.41
C GLY A 3 -4.26 -17.13 -20.02
N THR A 4 -3.40 -16.79 -19.05
CA THR A 4 -3.02 -15.39 -18.80
C THR A 4 -1.93 -14.99 -19.80
N PRO A 5 -2.14 -13.99 -20.67
CA PRO A 5 -1.10 -13.55 -21.59
C PRO A 5 0.12 -13.04 -20.83
N GLU A 6 1.33 -13.25 -21.38
CA GLU A 6 2.52 -12.60 -20.85
C GLU A 6 2.35 -11.09 -20.92
N VAL A 7 2.44 -10.45 -19.75
CA VAL A 7 2.38 -8.99 -19.64
C VAL A 7 3.79 -8.52 -19.34
N ARG A 8 4.24 -7.48 -20.04
CA ARG A 8 5.48 -6.79 -19.68
C ARG A 8 5.39 -6.28 -18.24
N PRO A 9 6.52 -6.18 -17.50
CA PRO A 9 6.52 -5.60 -16.17
C PRO A 9 5.83 -4.23 -16.15
N PRO A 10 5.02 -3.92 -15.11
CA PRO A 10 4.31 -2.67 -15.03
C PRO A 10 5.29 -1.50 -14.90
N LEU A 11 4.95 -0.35 -15.47
CA LEU A 11 5.68 0.90 -15.22
C LEU A 11 5.26 1.56 -13.90
N ILE A 12 4.02 1.32 -13.48
CA ILE A 12 3.42 1.88 -12.26
C ILE A 12 2.67 0.79 -11.53
N VAL A 13 2.87 0.73 -10.22
CA VAL A 13 2.09 -0.07 -9.30
C VAL A 13 1.34 0.88 -8.38
N HIS A 14 0.02 0.80 -8.36
CA HIS A 14 -0.78 1.59 -7.44
C HIS A 14 -1.70 0.68 -6.62
N THR A 15 -1.83 1.01 -5.34
CA THR A 15 -2.78 0.36 -4.42
C THR A 15 -3.42 1.43 -3.53
N GLY A 16 -4.69 1.22 -3.20
CA GLY A 16 -5.44 2.09 -2.30
C GLY A 16 -5.32 1.68 -0.82
N SER A 17 -5.59 2.63 0.08
CA SER A 17 -5.38 2.49 1.53
C SER A 17 -6.01 1.29 2.22
N ILE A 18 -7.30 1.04 1.99
CA ILE A 18 -8.02 -0.05 2.66
C ILE A 18 -7.45 -1.42 2.26
N ALA A 19 -7.15 -1.60 0.97
CA ALA A 19 -6.58 -2.82 0.44
C ALA A 19 -5.12 -3.04 0.87
N ALA A 20 -4.44 -1.99 1.33
CA ALA A 20 -3.09 -2.05 1.88
C ALA A 20 -3.03 -2.44 3.36
N VAL A 21 -4.13 -2.24 4.10
CA VAL A 21 -4.15 -2.37 5.58
C VAL A 21 -5.01 -3.53 6.06
N LEU A 22 -6.16 -3.78 5.43
CA LEU A 22 -7.11 -4.81 5.88
C LEU A 22 -6.82 -6.17 5.25
N GLU A 23 -6.91 -7.21 6.07
CA GLU A 23 -6.84 -8.59 5.62
C GLU A 23 -8.13 -9.03 4.93
N PRO A 24 -8.03 -9.95 3.93
CA PRO A 24 -6.81 -10.55 3.41
C PRO A 24 -6.10 -9.70 2.32
N GLY A 25 -6.71 -8.59 1.90
CA GLY A 25 -6.24 -7.78 0.77
C GLY A 25 -4.81 -7.25 0.93
N CYS A 26 -4.42 -6.89 2.16
CA CYS A 26 -3.09 -6.37 2.44
C CYS A 26 -1.96 -7.33 2.06
N LEU A 27 -2.19 -8.64 2.10
CA LEU A 27 -1.19 -9.64 1.77
C LEU A 27 -0.87 -9.64 0.26
N ALA A 28 -1.91 -9.59 -0.57
CA ALA A 28 -1.75 -9.52 -2.02
C ALA A 28 -1.12 -8.18 -2.44
N THR A 29 -1.55 -7.08 -1.81
CA THR A 29 -0.97 -5.75 -2.02
C THR A 29 0.53 -5.76 -1.69
N LYS A 30 0.91 -6.28 -0.53
CA LYS A 30 2.31 -6.39 -0.12
C LYS A 30 3.13 -7.20 -1.13
N ALA A 31 2.64 -8.37 -1.54
CA ALA A 31 3.34 -9.22 -2.49
C ALA A 31 3.57 -8.52 -3.83
N LEU A 32 2.56 -7.77 -4.31
CA LEU A 32 2.66 -7.01 -5.54
C LEU A 32 3.69 -5.88 -5.43
N VAL A 33 3.66 -5.10 -4.35
CA VAL A 33 4.64 -4.03 -4.10
C VAL A 33 6.06 -4.61 -3.95
N ASP A 34 6.25 -5.66 -3.16
CA ASP A 34 7.56 -6.30 -2.99
C ASP A 34 8.14 -6.76 -4.33
N THR A 35 7.30 -7.30 -5.21
CA THR A 35 7.72 -7.80 -6.53
C THR A 35 8.21 -6.67 -7.45
N TYR A 36 7.59 -5.48 -7.39
CA TYR A 36 7.74 -4.47 -8.43
C TYR A 36 8.34 -3.13 -7.98
N HIS A 37 8.49 -2.86 -6.67
CA HIS A 37 8.96 -1.55 -6.17
C HIS A 37 10.35 -1.11 -6.68
N LEU A 38 11.18 -2.04 -7.17
CA LEU A 38 12.48 -1.72 -7.78
C LEU A 38 12.41 -1.45 -9.29
N SER A 39 11.30 -1.83 -9.94
CA SER A 39 11.14 -1.81 -11.40
C SER A 39 9.98 -0.96 -11.90
N ALA A 40 9.10 -0.51 -10.99
CA ALA A 40 7.90 0.24 -11.28
C ALA A 40 7.78 1.38 -10.27
N THR A 41 7.28 2.54 -10.71
CA THR A 41 6.97 3.64 -9.80
C THR A 41 5.79 3.28 -8.91
N PHE A 42 5.95 3.45 -7.60
CA PHE A 42 4.94 3.16 -6.59
C PHE A 42 4.41 4.45 -5.92
N PRO A 43 3.31 5.03 -6.42
CA PRO A 43 2.54 6.03 -5.69
C PRO A 43 1.69 5.38 -4.60
N PHE A 44 1.80 5.90 -3.38
CA PHE A 44 1.05 5.45 -2.21
C PHE A 44 0.21 6.59 -1.60
N ASP A 45 -1.06 6.29 -1.32
CA ASP A 45 -1.99 7.18 -0.63
C ASP A 45 -2.59 6.41 0.57
N PRO A 46 -2.18 6.71 1.82
CA PRO A 46 -2.62 5.97 2.99
C PRO A 46 -4.08 6.26 3.34
N ASN A 47 -4.69 7.35 2.82
CA ASN A 47 -6.11 7.72 2.89
C ASN A 47 -6.85 7.04 4.06
N ILE A 48 -6.46 7.39 5.29
CA ILE A 48 -6.74 6.61 6.48
C ILE A 48 -8.22 6.78 6.84
N ARG A 49 -8.85 5.69 7.24
CA ARG A 49 -10.24 5.65 7.71
C ARG A 49 -10.28 4.99 9.08
N PRO A 50 -10.05 5.73 10.17
CA PRO A 50 -9.91 5.15 11.51
C PRO A 50 -11.11 4.28 11.92
N ALA A 51 -12.32 4.64 11.47
CA ALA A 51 -13.54 3.86 11.72
C ALA A 51 -13.53 2.44 11.14
N LEU A 52 -12.65 2.15 10.17
CA LEU A 52 -12.49 0.82 9.55
C LEU A 52 -11.30 0.04 10.12
N ILE A 53 -10.52 0.65 11.02
CA ILE A 53 -9.30 0.08 11.57
C ILE A 53 -9.61 -0.43 12.98
N THR A 54 -9.55 -1.75 13.16
CA THR A 54 -9.76 -2.41 14.46
C THR A 54 -8.50 -2.50 15.30
N ASP A 55 -7.32 -2.47 14.65
CA ASP A 55 -6.00 -2.52 15.27
C ASP A 55 -5.10 -1.44 14.65
N ALA A 56 -4.92 -0.35 15.39
CA ALA A 56 -4.17 0.82 14.92
C ALA A 56 -2.68 0.52 14.76
N ASP A 57 -2.09 -0.25 15.68
CA ASP A 57 -0.65 -0.52 15.66
C ASP A 57 -0.29 -1.46 14.51
N ALA A 58 -1.10 -2.49 14.29
CA ALA A 58 -0.92 -3.38 13.16
C ALA A 58 -1.17 -2.66 11.82
N ALA A 59 -2.04 -1.65 11.80
CA ALA A 59 -2.26 -0.80 10.64
C ALA A 59 -1.06 0.13 10.36
N ARG A 60 -0.56 0.85 11.38
CA ARG A 60 0.65 1.69 11.27
C ARG A 60 1.84 0.88 10.80
N SER A 61 2.10 -0.28 11.41
CA SER A 61 3.19 -1.17 11.00
C SER A 61 3.10 -1.61 9.53
N ARG A 62 1.89 -1.81 8.99
CA ARG A 62 1.68 -2.11 7.56
C ARG A 62 1.92 -0.88 6.68
N ILE A 63 1.44 0.28 7.11
CA ILE A 63 1.64 1.56 6.42
C ILE A 63 3.13 1.90 6.35
N ASP A 64 3.88 1.79 7.44
CA ASP A 64 5.32 2.07 7.50
C ASP A 64 6.09 1.27 6.45
N ARG A 65 5.81 -0.02 6.34
CA ARG A 65 6.42 -0.89 5.32
C ARG A 65 6.11 -0.44 3.89
N LEU A 66 4.93 0.12 3.64
CA LEU A 66 4.58 0.62 2.31
C LEU A 66 5.24 1.97 2.05
N LEU A 67 5.31 2.85 3.05
CA LEU A 67 6.00 4.13 2.98
C LEU A 67 7.49 3.95 2.64
N GLU A 68 8.17 2.97 3.24
CA GLU A 68 9.58 2.63 2.95
C GLU A 68 9.84 2.29 1.47
N ARG A 69 8.81 1.87 0.73
CA ARG A 69 8.90 1.41 -0.66
C ARG A 69 8.31 2.41 -1.65
N ALA A 70 7.60 3.43 -1.17
CA ALA A 70 6.87 4.36 -2.02
C ALA A 70 7.82 5.40 -2.63
N ASP A 71 7.65 5.67 -3.93
CA ASP A 71 8.38 6.74 -4.62
C ASP A 71 7.71 8.10 -4.41
N VAL A 72 6.37 8.08 -4.30
CA VAL A 72 5.56 9.27 -4.10
C VAL A 72 4.49 8.96 -3.07
N VAL A 73 4.43 9.76 -2.01
CA VAL A 73 3.40 9.66 -0.99
C VAL A 73 2.47 10.87 -1.10
N LYS A 74 1.18 10.62 -1.19
CA LYS A 74 0.15 11.64 -1.03
C LYS A 74 -0.56 11.39 0.29
N ALA A 75 -0.45 12.31 1.24
CA ALA A 75 -1.11 12.21 2.54
C ALA A 75 -1.75 13.55 2.90
N SER A 76 -2.87 13.52 3.64
CA SER A 76 -3.42 14.72 4.27
C SER A 76 -2.74 14.99 5.63
N SER A 77 -2.97 16.16 6.20
CA SER A 77 -2.48 16.48 7.56
C SER A 77 -3.06 15.52 8.61
N GLU A 78 -4.30 15.10 8.43
CA GLU A 78 -4.97 14.11 9.29
C GLU A 78 -4.34 12.72 9.16
N ASP A 79 -3.94 12.33 7.94
CA ASP A 79 -3.22 11.07 7.73
C ASP A 79 -1.88 11.09 8.47
N LEU A 80 -1.11 12.17 8.31
CA LEU A 80 0.19 12.33 8.96
C LEU A 80 0.06 12.29 10.49
N HIS A 81 -0.90 13.03 11.05
CA HIS A 81 -1.16 13.02 12.49
C HIS A 81 -1.69 11.67 13.00
N TRP A 82 -2.33 10.86 12.16
CA TRP A 82 -2.75 9.52 12.60
C TRP A 82 -1.58 8.53 12.61
N ILE A 83 -0.68 8.64 11.63
CA ILE A 83 0.51 7.80 11.47
C ILE A 83 1.53 8.13 12.55
N ASP A 84 1.82 9.42 12.73
CA ASP A 84 2.78 9.96 13.71
C ASP A 84 2.10 11.08 14.54
N PRO A 85 1.37 10.70 15.62
CA PRO A 85 0.54 11.60 16.42
C PRO A 85 1.28 12.60 17.31
#